data_AF-A0A5D2GLC7-F1
#
_entry.id   AF-A0A5D2GLC7-F1
#
_cell.length_a   1.000
_cell.length_b   1.000
_cell.length_c   1.000
_cell.angle_alpha   90.00
_cell.angle_beta   90.00
_cell.angle_gamma   90.00
#
_symmetry.space_group_name_H-M   'P 1'
#
loop_
_entity.id
_entity.type
_entity.pdbx_description
1 polymer ?
#
loop_
_entity_poly.entity_id
_entity_poly.type
_entity_poly.pdbx_seq_one_letter_code
_entity_poly.pdbx_strand_id
1 'polypeptide(L)'
;MSGWPRYPPCASGTCTDVVCCAHGHKLRWPELLGENGAAAKATIEKENPEVTAEILTPGRVGPPNFCCNRVFVIVDTHGNVTNIPTIG
;
A
#
# COMPACT_ATOMS: atom_id res chain seq x y z
N MET A 1 -22.37 -1.16 -3.04
CA MET A 1 -21.31 -0.14 -3.15
C MET A 1 -20.13 -0.72 -2.40
N SER A 2 -19.33 -1.55 -3.07
CA SER A 2 -18.55 -2.58 -2.38
C SER A 2 -17.06 -2.35 -2.62
N GLY A 3 -16.46 -1.44 -1.86
CA GLY A 3 -15.00 -1.35 -1.76
C GLY A 3 -14.46 -2.47 -0.86
N TRP A 4 -13.14 -2.67 -0.87
CA TRP A 4 -12.50 -3.67 -0.01
C TRP A 4 -12.69 -3.33 1.49
N PRO A 5 -12.80 -4.32 2.39
CA PRO A 5 -12.71 -4.06 3.82
C PRO A 5 -11.33 -3.47 4.16
N ARG A 6 -11.22 -2.69 5.24
CA ARG A 6 -9.90 -2.25 5.72
C ARG A 6 -9.05 -3.44 6.10
N TYR A 7 -7.77 -3.39 5.73
CA TYR A 7 -6.81 -4.38 6.16
C TYR A 7 -6.42 -4.10 7.62
N PRO A 8 -6.25 -5.14 8.46
CA PRO A 8 -6.53 -6.56 8.21
C PRO A 8 -8.03 -6.90 8.37
N PRO A 9 -8.58 -7.87 7.60
CA PRO A 9 -7.89 -8.93 6.85
C PRO A 9 -7.52 -8.58 5.40
N CYS A 10 -6.72 -9.46 4.78
CA CYS A 10 -6.44 -9.42 3.33
C CYS A 10 -7.72 -9.63 2.52
N ALA A 11 -7.98 -8.77 1.54
CA ALA A 11 -9.09 -8.92 0.62
C ALA A 11 -8.64 -8.62 -0.81
N SER A 12 -8.82 -9.62 -1.69
CA SER A 12 -8.49 -9.52 -3.11
C SER A 12 -9.59 -10.07 -4.03
N GLY A 13 -10.64 -10.70 -3.48
CA GLY A 13 -11.72 -11.31 -4.26
C GLY A 13 -11.16 -12.27 -5.32
N THR A 14 -11.47 -12.03 -6.59
CA THR A 14 -10.93 -12.77 -7.75
C THR A 14 -9.77 -12.06 -8.44
N CYS A 15 -9.35 -10.89 -7.96
CA CYS A 15 -8.26 -10.13 -8.55
C CYS A 15 -6.90 -10.73 -8.17
N THR A 16 -6.02 -10.84 -9.16
CA THR A 16 -4.65 -11.37 -9.00
C THR A 16 -3.56 -10.40 -9.40
N ASP A 17 -3.93 -9.22 -9.88
CA ASP A 17 -3.01 -8.18 -10.34
C ASP A 17 -3.44 -6.79 -9.87
N VAL A 18 -2.48 -5.86 -9.87
CA VAL A 18 -2.66 -4.50 -9.34
C VAL A 18 -3.68 -3.67 -10.13
N VAL A 19 -3.92 -3.97 -11.41
CA VAL A 19 -4.86 -3.22 -12.25
C VAL A 19 -6.29 -3.59 -11.88
N CYS A 20 -6.56 -4.88 -11.69
CA CYS A 20 -7.84 -5.37 -11.19
C CYS A 20 -8.18 -4.77 -9.82
N CYS A 21 -7.22 -4.78 -8.88
CA CYS A 21 -7.41 -4.29 -7.51
C CYS A 21 -7.70 -2.79 -7.41
N ALA A 22 -7.23 -1.99 -8.37
CA ALA A 22 -7.26 -0.55 -8.28
C ALA A 22 -8.68 0.03 -8.36
N HIS A 23 -9.61 -0.66 -9.03
CA HIS A 23 -10.97 -0.18 -9.29
C HIS A 23 -11.05 1.27 -9.84
N GLY A 24 -10.04 1.69 -10.62
CA GLY A 24 -9.93 3.06 -11.16
C GLY A 24 -9.23 4.08 -10.24
N HIS A 25 -8.84 3.69 -9.03
CA HIS A 25 -7.95 4.46 -8.17
C HIS A 25 -6.47 4.31 -8.58
N LYS A 26 -5.62 5.10 -7.95
CA LYS A 26 -4.17 4.99 -8.12
C LYS A 26 -3.65 3.70 -7.48
N LEU A 27 -2.70 3.07 -8.15
CA LEU A 27 -2.15 1.75 -7.78
C LEU A 27 -0.66 1.75 -7.45
N ARG A 28 0.05 2.84 -7.77
CA ARG A 28 1.50 3.01 -7.59
C ARG A 28 1.81 4.47 -7.31
N TRP A 29 2.81 4.71 -6.47
CA TRP A 29 3.20 6.04 -5.99
C TRP A 29 4.71 6.29 -6.15
N PRO A 30 5.23 6.39 -7.38
CA PRO A 30 6.66 6.64 -7.61
C PRO A 30 7.16 7.94 -6.98
N GLU A 31 6.31 8.96 -6.88
CA GLU A 31 6.61 10.26 -6.28
C GLU A 31 6.82 10.23 -4.76
N LEU A 32 6.42 9.14 -4.08
CA LEU A 32 6.62 8.98 -2.64
C LEU A 32 7.97 8.34 -2.28
N LEU A 33 8.76 7.94 -3.27
CA LEU A 33 10.09 7.39 -3.02
C LEU A 33 10.99 8.48 -2.39
N GLY A 34 11.57 8.19 -1.23
CA GLY A 34 12.38 9.13 -0.46
C GLY A 34 11.60 10.07 0.46
N GLU A 35 10.26 10.11 0.37
CA GLU A 35 9.43 10.92 1.25
C GLU A 35 9.32 10.32 2.65
N ASN A 36 8.83 11.11 3.61
CA ASN A 36 8.56 10.61 4.96
C ASN A 36 7.45 9.55 4.93
N GLY A 37 7.68 8.40 5.57
CA GLY A 37 6.74 7.26 5.55
C GLY A 37 5.35 7.55 6.11
N ALA A 38 5.23 8.41 7.12
CA ALA A 38 3.92 8.78 7.67
C ALA A 38 3.13 9.68 6.71
N ALA A 39 3.82 10.62 6.05
CA ALA A 39 3.24 11.43 4.99
C ALA A 39 2.84 10.56 3.78
N ALA A 40 3.70 9.62 3.37
CA ALA A 40 3.42 8.67 2.30
C ALA A 40 2.18 7.82 2.60
N LYS A 41 2.06 7.27 3.81
CA LYS A 41 0.86 6.54 4.27
C LYS A 41 -0.40 7.38 4.12
N ALA A 42 -0.38 8.61 4.62
CA ALA A 42 -1.54 9.50 4.55
C ALA A 42 -1.92 9.85 3.10
N THR A 43 -0.95 10.06 2.23
CA THR A 43 -1.19 10.32 0.80
C THR A 43 -1.81 9.11 0.11
N ILE A 44 -1.29 7.90 0.34
CA ILE A 44 -1.80 6.66 -0.27
C ILE A 44 -3.26 6.42 0.12
N GLU A 45 -3.58 6.46 1.42
CA GLU A 45 -4.94 6.21 1.93
C GLU A 45 -5.93 7.30 1.50
N LYS A 46 -5.45 8.50 1.18
CA LYS A 46 -6.25 9.59 0.62
C LYS A 46 -6.53 9.40 -0.88
N GLU A 47 -5.52 9.01 -1.66
CA GLU A 47 -5.64 8.85 -3.12
C GLU A 47 -6.33 7.53 -3.51
N ASN A 48 -6.18 6.50 -2.69
CA ASN A 48 -6.89 5.24 -2.82
C ASN A 48 -7.49 4.84 -1.45
N PRO A 49 -8.76 5.15 -1.19
CA PRO A 49 -9.41 4.86 0.09
C PRO A 49 -9.74 3.38 0.28
N GLU A 50 -9.56 2.53 -0.74
CA GLU A 50 -9.79 1.09 -0.67
C GLU A 50 -8.57 0.31 -0.16
N VAL A 51 -7.42 0.98 0.02
CA VAL A 51 -6.21 0.36 0.55
C VAL A 51 -5.86 0.89 1.93
N THR A 52 -5.18 0.04 2.70
CA THR A 52 -4.51 0.42 3.94
C THR A 52 -3.01 0.41 3.70
N ALA A 53 -2.34 1.52 4.01
CA ALA A 53 -0.90 1.61 3.87
C ALA A 53 -0.20 1.17 5.16
N GLU A 54 0.62 0.12 5.09
CA GLU A 54 1.38 -0.39 6.24
C GLU A 54 2.84 0.01 6.15
N ILE A 55 3.33 0.67 7.20
CA ILE A 55 4.73 1.08 7.27
C ILE A 55 5.57 -0.09 7.78
N LEU A 56 6.52 -0.53 6.97
CA LEU A 56 7.51 -1.56 7.33
C LEU A 56 8.83 -0.89 7.68
N THR A 57 9.18 -0.91 8.96
CA THR A 57 10.47 -0.42 9.46
C THR A 57 11.61 -1.37 9.09
N PRO A 58 12.86 -0.90 9.05
CA PRO A 58 14.02 -1.75 8.76
C PRO A 58 14.03 -3.03 9.62
N GLY A 59 14.33 -4.16 8.98
CA GLY A 59 14.36 -5.48 9.63
C GLY A 59 13.00 -6.14 9.84
N ARG A 60 11.88 -5.48 9.52
CA ARG A 60 10.57 -6.14 9.43
C ARG A 60 10.28 -6.59 8.02
N VAL A 61 9.77 -7.81 7.90
CA VAL A 61 9.33 -8.39 6.62
C VAL A 61 7.81 -8.50 6.67
N GLY A 62 7.13 -7.90 5.70
CA GLY A 62 5.69 -8.05 5.52
C GLY A 62 5.33 -9.47 5.07
N PRO A 63 4.07 -9.91 5.26
CA PRO A 63 3.58 -11.14 4.66
C PRO A 63 3.83 -11.19 3.14
N PRO A 64 4.25 -12.33 2.57
CA PRO A 64 4.57 -12.46 1.15
C PRO A 64 3.34 -12.62 0.24
N ASN A 65 2.13 -12.63 0.81
CA ASN A 65 0.88 -12.75 0.05
C ASN A 65 0.53 -11.43 -0.66
N PHE A 66 -0.30 -11.49 -1.69
CA PHE A 66 -0.83 -10.32 -2.41
C PHE A 66 -2.23 -9.95 -1.92
N CYS A 67 -2.43 -8.70 -1.51
CA CYS A 67 -3.69 -8.15 -1.00
C CYS A 67 -4.10 -6.89 -1.77
N CYS A 68 -5.27 -6.88 -2.42
CA CYS A 68 -5.74 -5.69 -3.13
C CYS A 68 -5.97 -4.49 -2.22
N ASN A 69 -6.26 -4.72 -0.94
CA ASN A 69 -6.56 -3.70 0.05
C ASN A 69 -5.36 -3.27 0.90
N ARG A 70 -4.13 -3.55 0.44
CA ARG A 70 -2.89 -3.24 1.17
C ARG A 70 -1.86 -2.58 0.26
N VAL A 71 -1.05 -1.71 0.85
CA VAL A 71 0.16 -1.16 0.25
C VAL A 71 1.27 -1.18 1.30
N PHE A 72 2.43 -1.75 0.99
CA PHE A 72 3.60 -1.63 1.86
C PHE A 72 4.39 -0.36 1.58
N VAL A 73 4.64 0.39 2.66
CA VAL A 73 5.52 1.56 2.71
C VAL A 73 6.77 1.16 3.48
N ILE A 74 7.81 0.74 2.77
CA ILE A 74 9.06 0.27 3.37
C ILE A 74 9.94 1.48 3.62
N VAL A 75 10.36 1.69 4.86
CA VAL A 75 11.17 2.85 5.25
C VAL A 75 12.58 2.46 5.69
N ASP A 76 13.52 3.39 5.53
CA ASP A 76 14.87 3.27 6.08
C ASP A 76 14.91 3.63 7.58
N THR A 77 16.12 3.68 8.16
CA THR A 77 16.33 4.05 9.56
C THR A 77 15.98 5.51 9.88
N HIS A 78 15.87 6.36 8.87
CA HIS A 78 15.45 7.76 9.00
C HIS A 78 13.93 7.94 8.80
N GLY A 79 13.21 6.85 8.50
CA GLY A 79 11.76 6.89 8.25
C GLY A 79 11.40 7.33 6.83
N ASN A 80 12.34 7.33 5.89
CA ASN A 80 12.11 7.70 4.50
C ASN A 80 11.79 6.47 3.66
N VAL A 81 10.84 6.59 2.74
CA VAL A 81 10.38 5.48 1.88
C VAL A 81 11.52 5.04 0.94
N THR A 82 11.75 3.73 0.88
CA THR A 82 12.84 3.11 0.10
C THR A 82 12.35 2.29 -1.10
N ASN A 83 11.05 1.99 -1.17
CA ASN A 83 10.41 1.31 -2.29
C ASN A 83 9.45 2.26 -3.02
N ILE A 84 9.03 1.89 -4.23
CA ILE A 84 7.86 2.52 -4.85
C ILE A 84 6.62 1.84 -4.23
N PRO A 85 5.82 2.54 -3.41
CA PRO A 85 4.61 1.95 -2.83
C PRO A 85 3.68 1.52 -3.96
N THR A 86 3.17 0.30 -3.86
CA THR A 86 2.34 -0.37 -4.87
C THR A 86 1.31 -1.23 -4.15
N ILE A 87 0.10 -1.35 -4.71
CA ILE A 87 -0.92 -2.27 -4.19
C ILE A 87 -0.36 -3.71 -4.14
N GLY A 88 -0.58 -4.39 -3.01
CA GLY A 88 -0.13 -5.76 -2.76
C GLY A 88 0.07 -6.10 -1.29
#